data_AF-A0A3M2M1J2-F1
#
_entry.id   AF-A0A3M2M1J2-F1
#
_cell.length_a   1.000
_cell.length_b   1.000
_cell.length_c   1.000
_cell.angle_alpha   90.00
_cell.angle_beta   90.00
_cell.angle_gamma   90.00
#
_symmetry.space_group_name_H-M   'P 1'
#
loop_
_entity.id
_entity.type
_entity.pdbx_description
1 polymer ?
#
loop_
_entity_poly.entity_id
_entity_poly.type
_entity_poly.pdbx_seq_one_letter_code
_entity_poly.pdbx_strand_id
1 'polypeptide(L)'
;MDIPHPYSRRVAVLAEVLDRPAELDAIRERLAALDWPVRDPDPDERPPHRPGRRHLIVEVRLRRAAWRAEKAAEESLNELASRHGLALWVRESRQLTHERGRWRRYRVVPRQPEGASALERRWNHLRALAGVSERRVWAPATMTRQEISDWLATHQLAGHRYAEATHRIVPAPPERADDVPEPLPLERVIVGAVALVAAAFCGYAMPGLSGAGYAVPALLVPAAALAIAFATRWEPLAVRLTMPVVLAAGVFALGWQASAALPSWSPSNAVLSLLVAVLALGLAPGIHHAFRGTWLSRNGPLVLTIALPSSGVLIALLGRLIQTSYLEQFGIPRGEVRTQSELWEYFAAGKPLGLALGLCLLILGVVGWIRHFFSAPAFLAVPVTVTLCVVYALTAVVLAAEGAGAAAEQAKADFRAGRTPASYFGLHPSIMCVRPTGEGPVAVENGPVPTDRPVLSFGASGTWIWLWDAQRDGDATTWRTFAARREDIQLTAPTTPDCAR
;
A
#
# COMPACT_ATOMS: atom_id res chain seq x y z
N MET A 1 -17.40 -13.44 26.02
CA MET A 1 -17.51 -14.26 24.78
C MET A 1 -16.17 -14.19 24.09
N ASP A 2 -15.33 -15.20 24.28
CA ASP A 2 -14.07 -15.34 23.55
C ASP A 2 -14.39 -15.56 22.08
N ILE A 3 -14.06 -14.58 21.25
CA ILE A 3 -14.08 -14.75 19.81
C ILE A 3 -12.97 -15.76 19.52
N PRO A 4 -13.27 -16.99 19.04
CA PRO A 4 -12.24 -17.98 18.78
C PRO A 4 -11.27 -17.38 17.76
N HIS A 5 -10.06 -17.07 18.22
CA HIS A 5 -9.01 -16.57 17.34
C HIS A 5 -8.77 -17.64 16.26
N PRO A 6 -8.87 -17.31 14.96
CA PRO A 6 -8.72 -18.30 13.92
C PRO A 6 -7.24 -18.69 13.83
N TYR A 7 -6.84 -19.70 14.59
CA TYR A 7 -5.63 -20.44 14.33
C TYR A 7 -5.80 -21.11 12.96
N SER A 8 -4.90 -20.79 12.02
CA SER A 8 -5.02 -21.25 10.64
C SER A 8 -4.80 -22.75 10.49
N ARG A 9 -4.01 -23.35 11.39
CA ARG A 9 -3.64 -24.77 11.39
C ARG A 9 -3.40 -25.23 12.83
N ARG A 10 -3.75 -26.48 13.12
CA ARG A 10 -3.44 -27.19 14.37
C ARG A 10 -2.55 -28.36 14.00
N VAL A 11 -1.48 -28.57 14.76
CA VAL A 11 -0.54 -29.68 14.54
C VAL A 11 -0.45 -30.45 15.84
N ALA A 12 -0.72 -31.75 15.80
CA ALA A 12 -0.41 -32.64 16.90
C ALA A 12 1.09 -32.96 16.82
N VAL A 13 1.82 -32.68 17.89
CA VAL A 13 3.24 -33.00 18.00
C VAL A 13 3.40 -34.04 19.10
N LEU A 14 3.91 -35.21 18.74
CA LEU A 14 4.34 -36.23 19.68
C LEU A 14 5.69 -35.82 20.26
N ALA A 15 5.66 -35.39 21.51
CA ALA A 15 6.84 -35.01 22.28
C ALA A 15 7.21 -36.12 23.26
N GLU A 16 8.49 -36.46 23.31
CA GLU A 16 9.06 -37.29 24.35
C GLU A 16 9.64 -36.38 25.43
N VAL A 17 9.32 -36.68 26.69
CA VAL A 17 9.72 -35.89 27.85
C VAL A 17 10.28 -36.79 28.93
N LEU A 18 11.08 -36.23 29.83
CA LEU A 18 11.63 -36.96 30.97
C LEU A 18 10.52 -37.26 31.98
N ASP A 19 10.42 -38.51 32.45
CA ASP A 19 9.35 -38.93 33.37
C ASP A 19 9.68 -38.54 34.83
N ARG A 20 9.73 -37.23 35.07
CA ARG A 20 9.89 -36.64 36.40
C ARG A 20 8.72 -35.68 36.65
N PRO A 21 8.03 -35.77 37.81
CA PRO A 21 6.86 -34.93 38.08
C PRO A 21 7.13 -33.43 37.90
N ALA A 22 8.26 -32.95 38.44
CA ALA A 22 8.65 -31.54 38.34
C ALA A 22 8.87 -31.06 36.89
N GLU A 23 9.45 -31.90 36.03
CA GLU A 23 9.64 -31.58 34.60
C GLU A 23 8.30 -31.57 33.86
N LEU A 24 7.44 -32.55 34.14
CA LEU A 24 6.11 -32.64 33.53
C LEU A 24 5.24 -31.43 33.90
N ASP A 25 5.29 -30.99 35.15
CA ASP A 25 4.53 -29.83 35.62
C ASP A 25 5.05 -28.54 34.98
N ALA A 26 6.37 -28.36 34.92
CA ALA A 26 6.98 -27.21 34.25
C ALA A 26 6.63 -27.15 32.76
N ILE A 27 6.68 -28.28 32.04
CA ILE A 27 6.32 -28.37 30.63
C ILE A 27 4.83 -28.02 30.44
N ARG A 28 3.94 -28.60 31.25
CA ARG A 28 2.49 -28.34 31.17
C ARG A 28 2.15 -26.87 31.47
N GLU A 29 2.76 -26.28 32.48
CA GLU A 29 2.56 -24.87 32.84
C GLU A 29 2.94 -23.95 31.67
N ARG A 30 4.10 -24.18 31.05
CA ARG A 30 4.59 -23.37 29.92
C ARG A 30 3.73 -23.53 28.67
N LEU A 31 3.32 -24.76 28.36
CA LEU A 31 2.44 -25.02 27.21
C LEU A 31 1.03 -24.46 27.45
N ALA A 32 0.51 -24.52 28.67
CA ALA A 32 -0.76 -23.91 29.05
C ALA A 32 -0.72 -22.38 28.93
N ALA A 33 0.38 -21.73 29.30
CA ALA A 33 0.57 -20.28 29.13
C ALA A 33 0.51 -19.84 27.65
N LEU A 34 0.77 -20.75 26.71
CA LEU A 34 0.67 -20.53 25.26
C LEU A 34 -0.67 -20.98 24.67
N ASP A 35 -1.62 -21.46 25.49
CA ASP A 35 -2.88 -22.06 25.04
C ASP A 35 -2.66 -23.27 24.11
N TRP A 36 -1.61 -24.06 24.39
CA TRP A 36 -1.31 -25.31 23.69
C TRP A 36 -1.71 -26.50 24.57
N PRO A 37 -2.86 -27.14 24.31
CA PRO A 37 -3.33 -28.22 25.15
C PRO A 37 -2.41 -29.44 25.00
N VAL A 38 -2.22 -30.12 26.12
CA VAL A 38 -1.36 -31.31 26.26
C VAL A 38 -2.23 -32.46 26.70
N ARG A 39 -2.12 -33.61 26.04
CA ARG A 39 -2.77 -34.85 26.44
C ARG A 39 -1.81 -36.02 26.41
N ASP A 40 -2.16 -37.09 27.11
CA ASP A 40 -1.46 -38.36 26.96
C ASP A 40 -1.81 -38.98 25.58
N PRO A 41 -0.87 -39.69 24.93
CA PRO A 41 -1.12 -40.38 23.67
C PRO A 41 -2.12 -41.51 23.86
N ASP A 42 -3.04 -41.63 22.90
CA ASP A 42 -4.00 -42.72 22.82
C ASP A 42 -3.28 -44.06 22.57
N PRO A 43 -3.89 -45.23 22.86
CA PRO A 43 -3.23 -46.53 22.69
C PRO A 43 -2.59 -46.73 21.31
N ASP A 44 -3.25 -46.20 20.27
CA ASP A 44 -2.83 -46.31 18.87
C ASP A 44 -1.71 -45.31 18.49
N GLU A 45 -1.49 -44.28 19.31
CA GLU A 45 -0.49 -43.23 19.11
C GLU A 45 0.78 -43.47 19.96
N ARG A 46 0.79 -44.51 20.80
CA ARG A 46 1.89 -44.77 21.74
C ARG A 46 3.09 -45.41 21.05
N PRO A 47 4.24 -44.72 20.97
CA PRO A 47 5.47 -45.37 20.55
C PRO A 47 5.96 -46.36 21.61
N PRO A 48 6.94 -47.23 21.28
CA PRO A 48 7.51 -48.19 22.23
C PRO A 48 8.01 -47.52 23.51
N HIS A 49 7.64 -48.09 24.65
CA HIS A 49 8.02 -47.54 25.95
C HIS A 49 9.54 -47.56 26.15
N ARG A 50 10.09 -46.45 26.66
CA ARG A 50 11.49 -46.34 27.09
C ARG A 50 11.53 -45.97 28.57
N PRO A 51 12.30 -46.69 29.40
CA PRO A 51 12.36 -46.42 30.83
C PRO A 51 12.84 -44.99 31.10
N GLY A 52 12.18 -44.30 32.04
CA GLY A 52 12.48 -42.92 32.43
C GLY A 52 11.99 -41.84 31.47
N ARG A 53 11.21 -42.20 30.45
CA ARG A 53 10.64 -41.25 29.48
C ARG A 53 9.14 -41.45 29.33
N ARG A 54 8.42 -40.34 29.18
CA ARG A 54 6.99 -40.29 28.94
C ARG A 54 6.72 -39.59 27.61
N HIS A 55 5.67 -40.00 26.92
CA HIS A 55 5.26 -39.37 25.68
C HIS A 55 4.03 -38.50 25.94
N LEU A 56 3.98 -37.33 25.31
CA LEU A 56 2.89 -36.37 25.38
C LEU A 56 2.51 -35.93 23.96
N ILE A 57 1.22 -35.76 23.71
CA ILE A 57 0.73 -35.10 22.50
C ILE A 57 0.48 -33.64 22.83
N VAL A 58 1.18 -32.75 22.13
CA VAL A 58 1.02 -31.30 22.24
C VAL A 58 0.28 -30.80 21.00
N GLU A 59 -0.87 -30.18 21.17
CA GLU A 59 -1.58 -29.53 20.06
C GLU A 59 -1.04 -28.11 19.87
N VAL A 60 -0.09 -27.96 18.95
CA VAL A 60 0.49 -26.66 18.63
C VAL A 60 -0.45 -25.89 17.72
N ARG A 61 -0.90 -24.73 18.20
CA ARG A 61 -1.85 -23.87 17.49
C ARG A 61 -1.12 -22.77 16.72
N LEU A 62 -0.95 -22.97 15.41
CA LEU A 62 -0.19 -22.05 14.56
C LEU A 62 -1.07 -20.99 13.92
N ARG A 63 -0.65 -19.73 14.07
CA ARG A 63 -1.34 -18.58 13.47
C ARG A 63 -0.99 -18.37 11.99
N ARG A 64 0.21 -18.78 11.50
CA ARG A 64 0.70 -18.46 10.13
C ARG A 64 1.81 -19.38 9.58
N ALA A 65 1.47 -20.58 9.14
CA ALA A 65 2.38 -21.42 8.36
C ALA A 65 1.59 -22.30 7.38
N ALA A 66 1.38 -21.82 6.16
CA ALA A 66 0.53 -22.51 5.20
C ALA A 66 1.19 -23.76 4.59
N TRP A 67 2.50 -23.71 4.31
CA TRP A 67 3.21 -24.75 3.54
C TRP A 67 4.14 -25.65 4.35
N ARG A 68 4.35 -25.38 5.64
CA ARG A 68 5.19 -26.19 6.56
C ARG A 68 4.71 -26.11 8.01
N ALA A 69 3.40 -26.26 8.23
CA ALA A 69 2.82 -26.16 9.56
C ALA A 69 3.48 -27.13 10.55
N GLU A 70 3.72 -28.36 10.11
CA GLU A 70 4.42 -29.39 10.88
C GLU A 70 5.80 -28.91 11.33
N LYS A 71 6.73 -28.64 10.39
CA LYS A 71 8.08 -28.14 10.71
C LYS A 71 8.07 -26.88 11.59
N ALA A 72 7.14 -25.95 11.35
CA ALA A 72 7.01 -24.75 12.16
C ALA A 72 6.59 -25.04 13.61
N ALA A 73 5.72 -26.04 13.81
CA ALA A 73 5.34 -26.50 15.14
C ALA A 73 6.53 -27.16 15.85
N GLU A 74 7.32 -27.96 15.14
CA GLU A 74 8.54 -28.59 15.66
C GLU A 74 9.58 -27.54 16.07
N GLU A 75 9.87 -26.56 15.19
CA GLU A 75 10.79 -25.46 15.46
C GLU A 75 10.34 -24.64 16.68
N SER A 76 9.05 -24.32 16.77
CA SER A 76 8.49 -23.56 17.90
C SER A 76 8.60 -24.32 19.22
N LEU A 77 8.36 -25.64 19.20
CA LEU A 77 8.46 -26.48 20.39
C LEU A 77 9.93 -26.67 20.82
N ASN A 78 10.83 -26.85 19.85
CA ASN A 78 12.29 -26.95 20.10
C ASN A 78 12.87 -25.62 20.62
N GLU A 79 12.43 -24.47 20.08
CA GLU A 79 12.82 -23.15 20.56
C GLU A 79 12.32 -22.92 22.00
N LEU A 80 11.09 -23.33 22.30
CA LEU A 80 10.54 -23.28 23.66
C LEU A 80 11.35 -24.16 24.62
N ALA A 81 11.66 -25.39 24.22
CA ALA A 81 12.44 -26.33 25.01
C ALA A 81 13.85 -25.79 25.27
N SER A 82 14.53 -25.27 24.24
CA SER A 82 15.87 -24.68 24.36
C SER A 82 15.86 -23.42 25.24
N ARG A 83 14.91 -22.50 25.05
CA ARG A 83 14.84 -21.24 25.79
C ARG A 83 14.60 -21.45 27.28
N HIS A 84 13.87 -22.50 27.65
CA HIS A 84 13.49 -22.78 29.04
C HIS A 84 14.21 -23.99 29.64
N GLY A 85 15.16 -24.60 28.92
CA GLY A 85 15.90 -25.77 29.39
C GLY A 85 15.02 -27.00 29.65
N LEU A 86 13.91 -27.15 28.93
CA LEU A 86 12.96 -28.25 29.14
C LEU A 86 13.51 -29.53 28.52
N ALA A 87 13.43 -30.65 29.25
CA ALA A 87 13.78 -31.98 28.76
C ALA A 87 12.68 -32.54 27.84
N LEU A 88 12.50 -31.89 26.69
CA LEU A 88 11.46 -32.17 25.70
C LEU A 88 12.09 -32.37 24.31
N TRP A 89 11.71 -33.45 23.63
CA TRP A 89 12.18 -33.79 22.28
C TRP A 89 11.00 -34.08 21.36
N VAL A 90 11.00 -33.48 20.17
CA VAL A 90 10.00 -33.76 19.15
C VAL A 90 10.30 -35.10 18.46
N ARG A 91 9.30 -35.98 18.35
CA ARG A 91 9.43 -37.28 17.67
C ARG A 91 8.71 -37.31 16.33
N GLU A 92 7.47 -36.87 16.33
CA GLU A 92 6.62 -36.87 15.14
C GLU A 92 5.68 -35.67 15.21
N SER A 93 5.34 -35.11 14.06
CA SER A 93 4.32 -34.08 13.96
C SER A 93 3.34 -34.44 12.84
N ARG A 94 2.06 -34.19 13.10
CA ARG A 94 0.98 -34.46 12.14
C ARG A 94 -0.01 -33.32 12.17
N GLN A 95 -0.34 -32.80 10.99
CA GLN A 95 -1.38 -31.78 10.88
C GLN A 95 -2.75 -32.38 11.25
N LEU A 96 -3.43 -31.75 12.22
CA LEU A 96 -4.79 -32.14 12.61
C LEU A 96 -5.80 -31.48 11.67
N THR A 97 -6.54 -32.30 10.95
CA THR A 97 -7.80 -31.92 10.30
C THR A 97 -8.92 -32.06 11.33
N HIS A 98 -9.36 -30.94 11.90
CA HIS A 98 -10.53 -30.97 12.76
C HIS A 98 -11.79 -31.13 11.89
N GLU A 99 -12.51 -32.23 12.04
CA GLU A 99 -13.89 -32.30 11.59
C GLU A 99 -14.70 -31.31 12.44
N ARG A 100 -14.83 -30.08 11.94
CA ARG A 100 -15.83 -29.16 12.49
C ARG A 100 -17.16 -29.88 12.37
N GLY A 101 -17.82 -30.18 13.49
CA GLY A 101 -19.21 -30.61 13.46
C GLY A 101 -19.97 -29.72 12.48
N ARG A 102 -20.75 -30.30 11.56
CA ARG A 102 -21.36 -29.50 10.49
C ARG A 102 -22.31 -28.51 11.14
N TRP A 103 -21.93 -27.24 11.29
CA TRP A 103 -22.82 -26.15 11.70
C TRP A 103 -23.34 -25.48 10.42
N ARG A 104 -24.65 -25.24 10.35
CA ARG A 104 -25.27 -24.46 9.29
C ARG A 104 -25.61 -23.07 9.81
N ARG A 105 -25.30 -22.06 8.99
CA ARG A 105 -25.74 -20.69 9.22
C ARG A 105 -27.16 -20.51 8.68
N TYR A 106 -28.00 -19.87 9.47
CA TYR A 106 -29.37 -19.48 9.12
C TYR A 106 -29.51 -17.97 9.21
N ARG A 107 -30.32 -17.40 8.31
CA ARG A 107 -30.70 -15.99 8.30
C ARG A 107 -32.14 -15.86 8.75
N VAL A 108 -32.35 -15.08 9.79
CA VAL A 108 -33.66 -14.63 10.23
C VAL A 108 -33.93 -13.31 9.53
N VAL A 109 -34.83 -13.34 8.56
CA VAL A 109 -35.24 -12.16 7.79
C VAL A 109 -36.69 -11.82 8.10
N PRO A 110 -37.08 -10.54 8.13
CA PRO A 110 -38.47 -10.17 8.28
C PRO A 110 -39.30 -10.79 7.15
N ARG A 111 -40.48 -11.30 7.50
CA ARG A 111 -41.47 -11.80 6.56
C ARG A 111 -42.02 -10.59 5.80
N GLN A 112 -42.20 -10.73 4.48
CA GLN A 112 -42.86 -9.67 3.72
C GLN A 112 -44.34 -9.63 4.11
N PRO A 113 -44.90 -8.46 4.46
CA PRO A 113 -46.32 -8.34 4.72
C PRO A 113 -47.10 -8.69 3.45
N GLU A 114 -48.13 -9.53 3.59
CA GLU A 114 -49.05 -9.85 2.50
C GLU A 114 -49.77 -8.54 2.10
N GLY A 115 -49.62 -8.12 0.84
CA GLY A 115 -50.11 -6.83 0.35
C GLY A 115 -49.07 -5.71 0.21
N ALA A 116 -47.78 -5.97 0.50
CA ALA A 116 -46.73 -4.97 0.35
C ALA A 116 -46.66 -4.36 -1.07
N SER A 117 -46.62 -3.04 -1.14
CA SER A 117 -46.46 -2.30 -2.39
C SER A 117 -45.16 -2.69 -3.10
N ALA A 118 -45.07 -2.49 -4.42
CA ALA A 118 -43.84 -2.79 -5.18
C ALA A 118 -42.63 -2.00 -4.65
N LEU A 119 -42.87 -0.80 -4.11
CA LEU A 119 -41.85 0.09 -3.57
C LEU A 119 -41.35 -0.40 -2.20
N GLU A 120 -42.23 -0.86 -1.32
CA GLU A 120 -41.83 -1.52 -0.05
C GLU A 120 -41.09 -2.83 -0.30
N ARG A 121 -41.51 -3.62 -1.30
CA ARG A 121 -40.79 -4.84 -1.71
C ARG A 121 -39.37 -4.51 -2.16
N ARG A 122 -39.19 -3.47 -2.97
CA ARG A 122 -37.88 -3.00 -3.44
C ARG A 122 -37.03 -2.42 -2.30
N TRP A 123 -37.64 -1.65 -1.40
CA TRP A 123 -36.97 -1.07 -0.24
C TRP A 123 -36.51 -2.14 0.78
N ASN A 124 -37.37 -3.11 1.09
CA ASN A 124 -37.01 -4.24 1.93
C ASN A 124 -35.95 -5.15 1.28
N HIS A 125 -35.97 -5.28 -0.05
CA HIS A 125 -34.90 -5.96 -0.79
C HIS A 125 -33.56 -5.21 -0.68
N LEU A 126 -33.56 -3.88 -0.81
CA LEU A 126 -32.36 -3.05 -0.61
C LEU A 126 -31.84 -3.11 0.82
N ARG A 127 -32.71 -3.07 1.84
CA ARG A 127 -32.31 -3.26 3.24
C ARG A 127 -31.72 -4.64 3.50
N ALA A 128 -32.30 -5.68 2.90
CA ALA A 128 -31.77 -7.05 2.98
C ALA A 128 -30.39 -7.15 2.31
N LEU A 129 -30.18 -6.49 1.16
CA LEU A 129 -28.87 -6.39 0.50
C LEU A 129 -27.85 -5.57 1.31
N ALA A 130 -28.31 -4.58 2.08
CA ALA A 130 -27.49 -3.76 2.97
C ALA A 130 -27.22 -4.41 4.34
N GLY A 131 -27.83 -5.57 4.63
CA GLY A 131 -27.67 -6.28 5.91
C GLY A 131 -28.30 -5.59 7.14
N VAL A 132 -29.13 -4.57 6.94
CA VAL A 132 -29.61 -3.66 8.01
C VAL A 132 -30.67 -4.31 8.93
N SER A 133 -31.22 -5.47 8.57
CA SER A 133 -32.23 -6.20 9.34
C SER A 133 -32.06 -7.72 9.30
N GLU A 134 -30.85 -8.19 9.00
CA GLU A 134 -30.53 -9.62 8.94
C GLU A 134 -29.96 -10.09 10.28
N ARG A 135 -30.66 -10.99 10.98
CA ARG A 135 -30.10 -11.70 12.14
C ARG A 135 -29.50 -13.03 11.68
N ARG A 136 -28.22 -13.23 11.97
CA ARG A 136 -27.49 -14.46 11.62
C ARG A 136 -27.42 -15.39 12.83
N VAL A 137 -27.75 -16.66 12.62
CA VAL A 137 -27.81 -17.69 13.67
C VAL A 137 -27.02 -18.90 13.20
N TRP A 138 -26.22 -19.47 14.09
CA TRP A 138 -25.53 -20.74 13.84
C TRP A 138 -26.28 -21.85 14.56
N ALA A 139 -26.63 -22.91 13.84
CA ALA A 139 -27.26 -24.10 14.42
C ALA A 139 -26.55 -25.36 13.91
N PRO A 140 -26.50 -26.46 14.68
CA PRO A 140 -26.00 -27.74 14.19
C PRO A 140 -26.75 -28.15 12.92
N ALA A 141 -26.07 -28.73 11.93
CA ALA A 141 -26.68 -29.13 10.66
C ALA A 141 -27.68 -30.28 10.83
N THR A 142 -27.67 -30.94 11.99
CA THR A 142 -28.64 -31.95 12.41
C THR A 142 -29.94 -31.33 12.94
N MET A 143 -29.93 -30.04 13.30
CA MET A 143 -31.09 -29.37 13.90
C MET A 143 -32.14 -29.04 12.84
N THR A 144 -33.40 -29.39 13.10
CA THR A 144 -34.50 -29.10 12.17
C THR A 144 -34.87 -27.61 12.21
N ARG A 145 -35.54 -27.10 11.16
CA ARG A 145 -36.00 -25.70 11.11
C ARG A 145 -36.94 -25.36 12.27
N GLN A 146 -37.74 -26.34 12.70
CA GLN A 146 -38.68 -26.22 13.82
C GLN A 146 -37.92 -26.05 15.14
N GLU A 147 -36.95 -26.92 15.41
CA GLU A 147 -36.09 -26.82 16.60
C GLU A 147 -35.35 -25.48 16.67
N ILE A 148 -34.87 -24.97 15.54
CA ILE A 148 -34.24 -23.64 15.48
C ILE A 148 -35.25 -22.53 15.80
N SER A 149 -36.48 -22.65 15.28
CA SER A 149 -37.59 -21.72 15.55
C SER A 149 -37.92 -21.68 17.05
N ASP A 150 -38.07 -22.85 17.67
CA ASP A 150 -38.40 -23.00 19.08
C ASP A 150 -37.26 -22.50 19.98
N TRP A 151 -36.02 -22.79 19.60
CA TRP A 151 -34.83 -22.25 20.25
C TRP A 151 -34.77 -20.71 20.14
N LEU A 152 -35.08 -20.13 18.98
CA LEU A 152 -35.11 -18.68 18.80
C LEU A 152 -36.28 -17.99 19.51
N ALA A 153 -37.42 -18.67 19.65
CA ALA A 153 -38.60 -18.15 20.34
C ALA A 153 -38.40 -18.07 21.87
N THR A 154 -37.57 -18.95 22.41
CA THR A 154 -37.18 -19.01 23.82
C THR A 154 -36.00 -18.08 24.15
N HIS A 155 -35.12 -17.79 23.19
CA HIS A 155 -33.93 -16.95 23.41
C HIS A 155 -34.07 -15.55 22.81
N GLN A 156 -34.09 -14.53 23.67
CA GLN A 156 -33.87 -13.15 23.24
C GLN A 156 -32.40 -12.94 22.88
N LEU A 157 -32.11 -12.56 21.63
CA LEU A 157 -30.78 -12.10 21.23
C LEU A 157 -30.88 -10.63 20.79
N ALA A 158 -30.02 -9.78 21.36
CA ALA A 158 -29.98 -8.34 21.10
C ALA A 158 -31.33 -7.61 21.36
N GLY A 159 -32.10 -8.06 22.36
CA GLY A 159 -33.36 -7.41 22.77
C GLY A 159 -34.57 -7.64 21.84
N HIS A 160 -34.42 -8.45 20.78
CA HIS A 160 -35.49 -8.72 19.82
C HIS A 160 -35.93 -10.18 19.91
N ARG A 161 -37.21 -10.40 20.20
CA ARG A 161 -37.79 -11.74 20.26
C ARG A 161 -38.11 -12.20 18.84
N TYR A 162 -37.66 -13.41 18.50
CA TYR A 162 -38.09 -14.03 17.26
C TYR A 162 -39.59 -14.36 17.37
N ALA A 163 -40.35 -13.97 16.35
CA ALA A 163 -41.75 -14.31 16.22
C ALA A 163 -41.99 -14.82 14.80
N GLU A 164 -42.50 -16.04 14.68
CA GLU A 164 -42.72 -16.73 13.41
C GLU A 164 -43.70 -16.00 12.48
N ALA A 165 -44.61 -15.21 13.07
CA ALA A 165 -45.53 -14.36 12.32
C ALA A 165 -44.81 -13.25 11.53
N THR A 166 -43.73 -12.69 12.09
CA THR A 166 -43.02 -11.52 11.52
C THR A 166 -41.66 -11.86 10.94
N HIS A 167 -41.14 -13.06 11.20
CA HIS A 167 -39.81 -13.47 10.77
C HIS A 167 -39.86 -14.85 10.11
N ARG A 168 -39.00 -15.06 9.11
CA ARG A 168 -38.74 -16.37 8.54
C ARG A 168 -37.28 -16.73 8.67
N ILE A 169 -37.04 -17.98 9.04
CA ILE A 169 -35.71 -18.59 9.02
C ILE A 169 -35.46 -19.11 7.61
N VAL A 170 -34.45 -18.57 6.94
CA VAL A 170 -33.99 -19.03 5.63
C VAL A 170 -32.59 -19.60 5.85
N PRO A 171 -32.26 -20.80 5.34
CA PRO A 171 -30.87 -21.23 5.32
C PRO A 171 -30.04 -20.14 4.67
N ALA A 172 -28.94 -19.73 5.31
CA ALA A 172 -27.98 -18.93 4.58
C ALA A 172 -27.57 -19.74 3.34
N PRO A 173 -27.30 -19.10 2.19
CA PRO A 173 -26.61 -19.78 1.10
C PRO A 173 -25.45 -20.54 1.74
N PRO A 174 -25.21 -21.82 1.38
CA PRO A 174 -24.17 -22.61 2.03
C PRO A 174 -22.90 -21.76 2.02
N GLU A 175 -22.55 -21.27 3.20
CA GLU A 175 -21.20 -20.81 3.41
C GLU A 175 -20.43 -22.10 3.22
N ARG A 176 -19.69 -22.19 2.10
CA ARG A 176 -18.91 -23.38 1.78
C ARG A 176 -18.20 -23.74 3.08
N ALA A 177 -18.38 -24.99 3.51
CA ALA A 177 -18.13 -25.45 4.88
C ALA A 177 -16.69 -25.20 5.38
N ASP A 178 -15.81 -24.74 4.50
CA ASP A 178 -14.54 -24.13 4.80
C ASP A 178 -14.60 -22.61 4.58
N ASP A 179 -14.78 -21.85 5.67
CA ASP A 179 -14.22 -20.49 5.79
C ASP A 179 -12.69 -20.57 6.06
N VAL A 180 -12.02 -21.60 5.53
CA VAL A 180 -10.72 -21.36 4.92
C VAL A 180 -11.10 -20.60 3.66
N PRO A 181 -10.76 -19.30 3.49
CA PRO A 181 -11.12 -18.57 2.29
C PRO A 181 -10.77 -19.44 1.10
N GLU A 182 -11.80 -20.03 0.47
CA GLU A 182 -11.61 -20.97 -0.61
C GLU A 182 -10.78 -20.17 -1.62
N PRO A 183 -9.57 -20.65 -1.98
CA PRO A 183 -8.68 -19.88 -2.80
C PRO A 183 -9.52 -19.40 -3.97
N LEU A 184 -9.57 -18.06 -4.15
CA LEU A 184 -10.36 -17.46 -5.21
C LEU A 184 -10.09 -18.29 -6.47
N PRO A 185 -11.13 -18.87 -7.10
CA PRO A 185 -10.92 -19.75 -8.23
C PRO A 185 -9.99 -19.03 -9.19
N LEU A 186 -8.95 -19.72 -9.66
CA LEU A 186 -7.83 -19.11 -10.38
C LEU A 186 -8.32 -18.17 -11.48
N GLU A 187 -9.41 -18.55 -12.15
CA GLU A 187 -10.14 -17.74 -13.13
C GLU A 187 -10.52 -16.33 -12.64
N ARG A 188 -11.05 -16.18 -11.41
CA ARG A 188 -11.40 -14.87 -10.84
C ARG A 188 -10.18 -14.04 -10.50
N VAL A 189 -9.10 -14.68 -10.03
CA VAL A 189 -7.82 -14.01 -9.79
C VAL A 189 -7.26 -13.50 -11.11
N ILE A 190 -7.28 -14.34 -12.15
CA ILE A 190 -6.87 -13.99 -13.51
C ILE A 190 -7.73 -12.84 -14.05
N VAL A 191 -9.05 -12.91 -13.94
CA VAL A 191 -9.97 -11.85 -14.41
C VAL A 191 -9.67 -10.51 -13.71
N GLY A 192 -9.48 -10.52 -12.38
CA GLY A 192 -9.10 -9.32 -11.64
C GLY A 192 -7.74 -8.77 -12.07
N ALA A 193 -6.75 -9.64 -12.29
CA ALA A 193 -5.43 -9.25 -12.73
C ALA A 193 -5.43 -8.69 -14.16
N VAL A 194 -6.13 -9.35 -15.08
CA VAL A 194 -6.30 -8.90 -16.47
C VAL A 194 -7.02 -7.55 -16.52
N ALA A 195 -8.07 -7.36 -15.71
CA ALA A 195 -8.77 -6.09 -15.60
C ALA A 195 -7.84 -4.95 -15.15
N LEU A 196 -6.96 -5.21 -14.17
CA LEU A 196 -6.01 -4.22 -13.67
C LEU A 196 -4.88 -3.93 -14.67
N VAL A 197 -4.40 -4.97 -15.35
CA VAL A 197 -3.47 -4.83 -16.48
C VAL A 197 -4.08 -3.98 -17.59
N ALA A 198 -5.33 -4.23 -17.96
CA ALA A 198 -6.04 -3.45 -18.97
C ALA A 198 -6.18 -1.99 -18.55
N ALA A 199 -6.50 -1.71 -17.28
CA ALA A 199 -6.55 -0.36 -16.74
C ALA A 199 -5.18 0.34 -16.81
N ALA A 200 -4.09 -0.34 -16.45
CA ALA A 200 -2.73 0.18 -16.55
C ALA A 200 -2.37 0.53 -18.00
N PHE A 201 -2.65 -0.39 -18.93
CA PHE A 201 -2.38 -0.21 -20.35
C PHE A 201 -3.20 0.95 -20.95
N CYS A 202 -4.47 1.07 -20.56
CA CYS A 202 -5.32 2.21 -20.96
C CYS A 202 -4.75 3.54 -20.48
N GLY A 203 -4.23 3.60 -19.26
CA GLY A 203 -3.55 4.79 -18.74
C GLY A 203 -2.29 5.12 -19.52
N TYR A 204 -1.46 4.10 -19.80
CA TYR A 204 -0.24 4.26 -20.56
C TYR A 204 -0.48 4.74 -22.00
N ALA A 205 -1.49 4.20 -22.68
CA ALA A 205 -1.82 4.58 -24.05
C ALA A 205 -2.46 5.97 -24.15
N MET A 206 -2.94 6.56 -23.04
CA MET A 206 -3.76 7.77 -23.03
C MET A 206 -3.16 8.95 -23.83
N PRO A 207 -1.87 9.32 -23.68
CA PRO A 207 -1.30 10.45 -24.42
C PRO A 207 -1.28 10.28 -25.94
N GLY A 208 -1.32 9.04 -26.44
CA GLY A 208 -1.33 8.72 -27.87
C GLY A 208 -2.73 8.65 -28.47
N LEU A 209 -3.79 8.80 -27.67
CA LEU A 209 -5.18 8.73 -28.14
C LEU A 209 -5.67 10.12 -28.55
N SER A 210 -6.46 10.17 -29.62
CA SER A 210 -7.13 11.39 -30.09
C SER A 210 -8.58 11.12 -30.50
N GLY A 211 -9.46 12.11 -30.35
CA GLY A 211 -10.86 12.03 -30.79
C GLY A 211 -11.62 10.85 -30.18
N ALA A 212 -12.17 9.98 -31.01
CA ALA A 212 -12.91 8.79 -30.57
C ALA A 212 -12.04 7.79 -29.77
N GLY A 213 -10.71 7.88 -29.85
CA GLY A 213 -9.79 7.04 -29.07
C GLY A 213 -10.01 7.15 -27.56
N TYR A 214 -10.47 8.30 -27.05
CA TYR A 214 -10.78 8.48 -25.63
C TYR A 214 -11.96 7.63 -25.13
N ALA A 215 -12.80 7.09 -26.03
CA ALA A 215 -13.88 6.19 -25.65
C ALA A 215 -13.36 4.85 -25.11
N VAL A 216 -12.16 4.42 -25.53
CA VAL A 216 -11.53 3.16 -25.11
C VAL A 216 -11.25 3.15 -23.60
N PRO A 217 -10.48 4.09 -23.01
CA PRO A 217 -10.27 4.14 -21.56
C PRO A 217 -11.57 4.45 -20.79
N ALA A 218 -12.47 5.28 -21.35
CA ALA A 218 -13.75 5.62 -20.73
C ALA A 218 -14.67 4.40 -20.54
N LEU A 219 -14.56 3.37 -21.38
CA LEU A 219 -15.32 2.12 -21.26
C LEU A 219 -14.55 1.02 -20.51
N LEU A 220 -13.24 0.89 -20.76
CA LEU A 220 -12.44 -0.19 -20.20
C LEU A 220 -12.14 -0.03 -18.70
N VAL A 221 -11.97 1.19 -18.19
CA VAL A 221 -11.72 1.40 -16.75
C VAL A 221 -12.94 1.04 -15.90
N PRO A 222 -14.18 1.47 -16.23
CA PRO A 222 -15.39 1.01 -15.54
C PRO A 222 -15.62 -0.50 -15.70
N ALA A 223 -15.37 -1.06 -16.89
CA ALA A 223 -15.49 -2.50 -17.11
C ALA A 223 -14.49 -3.29 -16.26
N ALA A 224 -13.25 -2.81 -16.12
CA ALA A 224 -12.24 -3.38 -15.24
C ALA A 224 -12.68 -3.32 -13.78
N ALA A 225 -13.16 -2.16 -13.31
CA ALA A 225 -13.69 -2.01 -11.96
C ALA A 225 -14.86 -2.97 -11.69
N LEU A 226 -15.77 -3.12 -12.65
CA LEU A 226 -16.91 -4.04 -12.56
C LEU A 226 -16.43 -5.51 -12.52
N ALA A 227 -15.48 -5.88 -13.38
CA ALA A 227 -14.89 -7.21 -13.40
C ALA A 227 -14.22 -7.57 -12.06
N ILE A 228 -13.47 -6.63 -11.47
CA ILE A 228 -12.87 -6.78 -10.13
C ILE A 228 -13.97 -6.88 -9.06
N ALA A 229 -15.04 -6.08 -9.15
CA ALA A 229 -16.17 -6.13 -8.22
C ALA A 229 -16.93 -7.48 -8.26
N PHE A 230 -16.98 -8.14 -9.42
CA PHE A 230 -17.55 -9.49 -9.57
C PHE A 230 -16.58 -10.60 -9.17
N ALA A 231 -15.27 -10.38 -9.40
CA ALA A 231 -14.23 -11.30 -8.98
C ALA A 231 -14.08 -11.34 -7.45
N THR A 232 -14.25 -10.19 -6.79
CA THR A 232 -14.11 -10.03 -5.34
C THR A 232 -15.44 -10.19 -4.61
N ARG A 233 -15.43 -10.91 -3.47
CA ARG A 233 -16.62 -11.11 -2.63
C ARG A 233 -16.57 -10.19 -1.40
N TRP A 234 -16.43 -8.89 -1.63
CA TRP A 234 -16.43 -7.92 -0.53
C TRP A 234 -17.86 -7.64 -0.07
N GLU A 235 -18.10 -7.76 1.24
CA GLU A 235 -19.28 -7.21 1.89
C GLU A 235 -18.82 -6.07 2.82
N PRO A 236 -19.54 -4.94 2.88
CA PRO A 236 -20.83 -4.61 2.23
C PRO A 236 -20.72 -4.20 0.75
N LEU A 237 -21.88 -4.13 0.04
CA LEU A 237 -21.98 -3.75 -1.38
C LEU A 237 -21.26 -2.44 -1.71
N ALA A 238 -21.31 -1.46 -0.80
CA ALA A 238 -20.61 -0.19 -0.97
C ALA A 238 -19.11 -0.42 -1.16
N VAL A 239 -18.47 -1.23 -0.30
CA VAL A 239 -17.04 -1.60 -0.42
C VAL A 239 -16.79 -2.40 -1.69
N ARG A 240 -17.72 -3.30 -2.06
CA ARG A 240 -17.63 -4.08 -3.31
C ARG A 240 -17.63 -3.21 -4.57
N LEU A 241 -18.26 -2.05 -4.55
CA LEU A 241 -18.32 -1.15 -5.71
C LEU A 241 -17.25 -0.06 -5.65
N THR A 242 -16.97 0.51 -4.48
CA THR A 242 -16.02 1.63 -4.35
C THR A 242 -14.57 1.20 -4.49
N MET A 243 -14.17 0.13 -3.81
CA MET A 243 -12.77 -0.29 -3.81
C MET A 243 -12.25 -0.72 -5.20
N PRO A 244 -13.02 -1.47 -6.03
CA PRO A 244 -12.58 -1.78 -7.38
C PRO A 244 -12.44 -0.57 -8.30
N VAL A 245 -13.32 0.43 -8.15
CA VAL A 245 -13.22 1.70 -8.89
C VAL A 245 -11.97 2.45 -8.48
N VAL A 246 -11.71 2.59 -7.18
CA VAL A 246 -10.50 3.24 -6.66
C VAL A 246 -9.24 2.51 -7.14
N LEU A 247 -9.24 1.18 -7.12
CA LEU A 247 -8.11 0.37 -7.56
C LEU A 247 -7.86 0.52 -9.07
N ALA A 248 -8.90 0.39 -9.90
CA ALA A 248 -8.78 0.55 -11.35
C ALA A 248 -8.35 1.97 -11.75
N ALA A 249 -8.92 3.00 -11.11
CA ALA A 249 -8.54 4.39 -11.33
C ALA A 249 -7.10 4.68 -10.89
N GLY A 250 -6.66 4.15 -9.75
CA GLY A 250 -5.29 4.27 -9.27
C GLY A 250 -4.28 3.63 -10.22
N VAL A 251 -4.56 2.41 -10.69
CA VAL A 251 -3.71 1.71 -11.65
C VAL A 251 -3.69 2.39 -13.02
N PHE A 252 -4.82 2.94 -13.47
CA PHE A 252 -4.88 3.78 -14.66
C PHE A 252 -4.00 5.03 -14.53
N ALA A 253 -4.09 5.75 -13.39
CA ALA A 253 -3.28 6.93 -13.14
C ALA A 253 -1.78 6.62 -13.12
N LEU A 254 -1.38 5.47 -12.57
CA LEU A 254 0.00 4.99 -12.62
C LEU A 254 0.47 4.72 -14.06
N GLY A 255 -0.37 4.06 -14.88
CA GLY A 255 -0.08 3.85 -16.30
C GLY A 255 0.13 5.17 -17.05
N TRP A 256 -0.71 6.17 -16.80
CA TRP A 256 -0.58 7.50 -17.39
C TRP A 256 0.68 8.25 -16.93
N GLN A 257 1.02 8.18 -15.64
CA GLN A 257 2.29 8.76 -15.18
C GLN A 257 3.51 8.07 -15.80
N ALA A 258 3.46 6.75 -16.00
CA ALA A 258 4.52 6.01 -16.65
C ALA A 258 4.71 6.42 -18.12
N SER A 259 3.63 6.69 -18.85
CA SER A 259 3.74 7.18 -20.23
C SER A 259 4.27 8.61 -20.31
N ALA A 260 3.98 9.46 -19.33
CA ALA A 260 4.58 10.79 -19.24
C ALA A 260 6.08 10.77 -18.89
N ALA A 261 6.57 9.69 -18.26
CA ALA A 261 7.97 9.54 -17.90
C ALA A 261 8.83 8.92 -19.01
N LEU A 262 8.23 8.26 -20.00
CA LEU A 262 8.96 7.56 -21.05
C LEU A 262 8.96 8.38 -22.36
N PRO A 263 10.14 8.66 -22.96
CA PRO A 263 10.30 9.65 -24.02
C PRO A 263 9.57 9.37 -25.33
N SER A 264 9.05 8.15 -25.53
CA SER A 264 8.25 7.79 -26.70
C SER A 264 7.45 6.51 -26.47
N TRP A 265 6.32 6.39 -27.18
CA TRP A 265 5.58 5.14 -27.25
C TRP A 265 6.42 4.10 -27.97
N SER A 266 6.94 3.12 -27.23
CA SER A 266 7.64 1.96 -27.78
C SER A 266 7.02 0.66 -27.23
N PRO A 267 6.98 -0.42 -28.01
CA PRO A 267 6.50 -1.72 -27.54
C PRO A 267 7.24 -2.22 -26.30
N SER A 268 8.55 -1.96 -26.20
CA SER A 268 9.36 -2.30 -25.02
C SER A 268 8.87 -1.59 -23.76
N ASN A 269 8.50 -0.32 -23.86
CA ASN A 269 7.98 0.45 -22.73
C ASN A 269 6.58 -0.04 -22.30
N ALA A 270 5.76 -0.48 -23.26
CA ALA A 270 4.46 -1.10 -22.97
C ALA A 270 4.63 -2.44 -22.25
N VAL A 271 5.58 -3.27 -22.68
CA VAL A 271 5.92 -4.55 -22.01
C VAL A 271 6.48 -4.30 -20.61
N LEU A 272 7.36 -3.32 -20.44
CA LEU A 272 7.88 -2.94 -19.11
C LEU A 272 6.75 -2.49 -18.18
N SER A 273 5.84 -1.63 -18.67
CA SER A 273 4.69 -1.17 -17.90
C SER A 273 3.76 -2.31 -17.50
N LEU A 274 3.54 -3.27 -18.41
CA LEU A 274 2.79 -4.50 -18.15
C LEU A 274 3.45 -5.34 -17.04
N LEU A 275 4.77 -5.55 -17.12
CA LEU A 275 5.54 -6.29 -16.11
C LEU A 275 5.46 -5.61 -14.75
N VAL A 276 5.58 -4.29 -14.70
CA VAL A 276 5.43 -3.50 -13.46
C VAL A 276 4.02 -3.63 -12.89
N ALA A 277 2.98 -3.61 -13.74
CA ALA A 277 1.60 -3.80 -13.30
C ALA A 277 1.38 -5.22 -12.73
N VAL A 278 1.85 -6.26 -13.41
CA VAL A 278 1.77 -7.66 -12.93
C VAL A 278 2.53 -7.82 -11.62
N LEU A 279 3.71 -7.22 -11.49
CA LEU A 279 4.48 -7.22 -10.25
C LEU A 279 3.71 -6.52 -9.13
N ALA A 280 3.17 -5.33 -9.36
CA ALA A 280 2.37 -4.59 -8.38
C ALA A 280 1.16 -5.40 -7.89
N LEU A 281 0.49 -6.12 -8.79
CA LEU A 281 -0.62 -7.01 -8.45
C LEU A 281 -0.17 -8.20 -7.61
N GLY A 282 0.97 -8.81 -7.96
CA GLY A 282 1.57 -9.88 -7.17
C GLY A 282 2.01 -9.43 -5.79
N LEU A 283 2.38 -8.16 -5.61
CA LEU A 283 2.81 -7.61 -4.32
C LEU A 283 1.66 -7.34 -3.35
N ALA A 284 0.46 -7.03 -3.84
CA ALA A 284 -0.68 -6.71 -2.98
C ALA A 284 -1.02 -7.81 -1.95
N PRO A 285 -1.13 -9.10 -2.33
CA PRO A 285 -1.28 -10.20 -1.38
C PRO A 285 -0.09 -10.31 -0.41
N GLY A 286 1.14 -10.11 -0.91
CA GLY A 286 2.34 -10.06 -0.09
C GLY A 286 2.22 -8.98 1.00
N ILE A 287 1.90 -7.74 0.63
CA ILE A 287 1.72 -6.62 1.56
C ILE A 287 0.63 -6.94 2.59
N HIS A 288 -0.50 -7.53 2.15
CA HIS A 288 -1.53 -8.00 3.07
C HIS A 288 -0.96 -9.00 4.08
N HIS A 289 -0.19 -10.00 3.64
CA HIS A 289 0.44 -10.98 4.52
C HIS A 289 1.51 -10.39 5.45
N ALA A 290 2.24 -9.36 5.00
CA ALA A 290 3.19 -8.63 5.83
C ALA A 290 2.48 -7.93 6.99
N PHE A 291 1.37 -7.24 6.72
CA PHE A 291 0.66 -6.46 7.74
C PHE A 291 -0.32 -7.27 8.58
N ARG A 292 -0.94 -8.32 8.04
CA ARG A 292 -2.00 -9.09 8.71
C ARG A 292 -1.58 -9.40 10.15
N GLY A 293 -2.42 -9.08 11.14
CA GLY A 293 -2.19 -9.33 12.56
C GLY A 293 -0.81 -8.94 13.11
N THR A 294 -0.23 -7.86 12.59
CA THR A 294 0.85 -7.11 13.24
C THR A 294 0.25 -6.02 14.13
N TRP A 295 1.05 -5.43 15.02
CA TRP A 295 0.63 -4.26 15.80
C TRP A 295 0.17 -3.11 14.89
N LEU A 296 0.84 -2.91 13.75
CA LEU A 296 0.49 -1.86 12.78
C LEU A 296 -0.92 -2.05 12.22
N SER A 297 -1.30 -3.28 11.83
CA SER A 297 -2.66 -3.54 11.33
C SER A 297 -3.76 -3.33 12.37
N ARG A 298 -3.44 -3.53 13.66
CA ARG A 298 -4.38 -3.33 14.77
C ARG A 298 -4.54 -1.84 15.11
N ASN A 299 -3.48 -1.07 14.92
CA ASN A 299 -3.44 0.37 15.22
C ASN A 299 -3.44 1.23 13.95
N GLY A 300 -3.88 0.67 12.82
CA GLY A 300 -3.84 1.34 11.50
C GLY A 300 -4.45 2.75 11.51
N PRO A 301 -5.64 2.96 12.11
CA PRO A 301 -6.22 4.30 12.24
C PRO A 301 -5.30 5.29 12.97
N LEU A 302 -4.71 4.89 14.10
CA LEU A 302 -3.79 5.74 14.88
C LEU A 302 -2.53 6.08 14.08
N VAL A 303 -1.94 5.07 13.43
CA VAL A 303 -0.76 5.26 12.57
C VAL A 303 -1.08 6.22 11.44
N LEU A 304 -2.23 6.08 10.79
CA LEU A 304 -2.66 6.95 9.71
C LEU A 304 -2.86 8.40 10.19
N THR A 305 -3.51 8.59 11.35
CA THR A 305 -3.72 9.92 11.93
C THR A 305 -2.41 10.63 12.27
N ILE A 306 -1.37 9.90 12.70
CA ILE A 306 -0.05 10.47 13.00
C ILE A 306 0.78 10.66 11.72
N ALA A 307 0.74 9.69 10.81
CA ALA A 307 1.56 9.67 9.61
C ALA A 307 1.11 10.72 8.58
N LEU A 308 -0.20 10.97 8.43
CA LEU A 308 -0.73 11.89 7.42
C LEU A 308 -0.27 13.36 7.59
N PRO A 309 -0.33 13.99 8.78
CA PRO A 309 0.20 15.34 8.97
C PRO A 309 1.73 15.38 8.85
N SER A 310 2.41 14.36 9.40
CA SER A 310 3.87 14.26 9.36
C SER A 310 4.39 14.11 7.92
N SER A 311 3.68 13.38 7.07
CA SER A 311 4.05 13.18 5.68
C SER A 311 3.92 14.48 4.88
N GLY A 312 2.91 15.31 5.14
CA GLY A 312 2.77 16.63 4.50
C GLY A 312 4.01 17.51 4.68
N VAL A 313 4.54 17.58 5.92
CA VAL A 313 5.76 18.35 6.24
C VAL A 313 6.98 17.76 5.52
N LEU A 314 7.14 16.43 5.56
CA LEU A 314 8.27 15.75 4.91
C LEU A 314 8.24 15.92 3.38
N ILE A 315 7.05 15.85 2.76
CA ILE A 315 6.86 16.05 1.33
C ILE A 315 7.23 17.48 0.95
N ALA A 316 6.78 18.49 1.71
CA ALA A 316 7.14 19.88 1.46
C ALA A 316 8.66 20.13 1.62
N LEU A 317 9.29 19.53 2.64
CA LEU A 317 10.74 19.62 2.85
C LEU A 317 11.52 19.00 1.68
N LEU A 318 11.10 17.81 1.22
CA LEU A 318 11.73 17.14 0.09
C LEU A 318 11.55 17.93 -1.21
N GLY A 319 10.38 18.53 -1.41
CA GLY A 319 10.11 19.39 -2.57
C GLY A 319 11.02 20.61 -2.60
N ARG A 320 11.19 21.26 -1.44
CA ARG A 320 12.14 22.35 -1.26
C ARG A 320 13.58 21.93 -1.51
N LEU A 321 13.99 20.76 -1.03
CA LEU A 321 15.34 20.22 -1.29
C LEU A 321 15.60 20.04 -2.79
N ILE A 322 14.64 19.48 -3.53
CA ILE A 322 14.78 19.23 -4.99
C ILE A 322 14.87 20.55 -5.76
N GLN A 323 14.00 21.52 -5.45
CA GLN A 323 14.07 22.84 -6.09
C GLN A 323 15.33 23.61 -5.71
N THR A 324 15.83 23.43 -4.48
CA THR A 324 17.09 24.03 -4.04
C THR A 324 18.26 23.43 -4.81
N SER A 325 18.34 22.10 -4.93
CA SER A 325 19.36 21.43 -5.75
C SER A 325 19.35 21.91 -7.21
N TYR A 326 18.15 22.12 -7.78
CA TYR A 326 18.01 22.68 -9.13
C TYR A 326 18.56 24.12 -9.23
N LEU A 327 18.20 25.02 -8.30
CA LEU A 327 18.62 26.43 -8.33
C LEU A 327 20.08 26.63 -7.90
N GLU A 328 20.62 25.76 -7.06
CA GLU A 328 22.02 25.75 -6.64
C GLU A 328 22.95 25.57 -7.85
N GLN A 329 22.53 24.81 -8.86
CA GLN A 329 23.24 24.73 -10.14
C GLN A 329 23.33 26.09 -10.85
N PHE A 330 22.36 26.98 -10.63
CA PHE A 330 22.40 28.35 -11.11
C PHE A 330 22.98 29.33 -10.08
N GLY A 331 23.45 28.88 -8.92
CA GLY A 331 23.92 29.75 -7.84
C GLY A 331 22.85 30.70 -7.28
N ILE A 332 21.57 30.37 -7.44
CA ILE A 332 20.44 31.21 -6.98
C ILE A 332 19.88 30.65 -5.68
N PRO A 333 19.80 31.43 -4.59
CA PRO A 333 19.17 30.98 -3.35
C PRO A 333 17.68 30.71 -3.56
N ARG A 334 17.18 29.56 -3.06
CA ARG A 334 15.77 29.18 -3.21
C ARG A 334 14.78 30.19 -2.62
N GLY A 335 15.16 30.86 -1.53
CA GLY A 335 14.34 31.86 -0.82
C GLY A 335 14.09 33.14 -1.61
N GLU A 336 14.82 33.38 -2.70
CA GLU A 336 14.76 34.60 -3.52
C GLU A 336 13.92 34.42 -4.80
N VAL A 337 13.44 33.20 -5.03
CA VAL A 337 12.61 32.83 -6.18
C VAL A 337 11.21 32.46 -5.71
N ARG A 338 10.19 33.16 -6.21
CA ARG A 338 8.80 32.79 -5.92
C ARG A 338 8.33 31.69 -6.87
N THR A 339 7.92 30.55 -6.33
CA THR A 339 7.09 29.62 -7.09
C THR A 339 5.68 30.19 -7.20
N GLN A 340 5.02 29.97 -8.34
CA GLN A 340 3.64 30.47 -8.56
C GLN A 340 2.63 29.93 -7.53
N SER A 341 2.89 28.74 -7.00
CA SER A 341 2.08 28.09 -5.97
C SER A 341 2.97 27.21 -5.09
N GLU A 342 2.66 27.16 -3.79
CA GLU A 342 3.28 26.24 -2.84
C GLU A 342 2.98 24.76 -3.20
N LEU A 343 1.90 24.50 -3.94
CA LEU A 343 1.54 23.15 -4.41
C LEU A 343 2.63 22.52 -5.29
N TRP A 344 3.42 23.34 -6.00
CA TRP A 344 4.49 22.85 -6.84
C TRP A 344 5.63 22.18 -6.06
N GLU A 345 5.83 22.54 -4.79
CA GLU A 345 6.79 21.85 -3.92
C GLU A 345 6.35 20.40 -3.68
N TYR A 346 5.05 20.18 -3.47
CA TYR A 346 4.49 18.84 -3.31
C TYR A 346 4.63 18.01 -4.61
N PHE A 347 4.44 18.64 -5.77
CA PHE A 347 4.66 17.96 -7.06
C PHE A 347 6.13 17.61 -7.31
N ALA A 348 7.07 18.48 -6.91
CA ALA A 348 8.51 18.20 -7.00
C ALA A 348 8.89 16.95 -6.20
N ALA A 349 8.35 16.82 -4.98
CA ALA A 349 8.56 15.64 -4.14
C ALA A 349 7.81 14.39 -4.61
N GLY A 350 6.76 14.54 -5.42
CA GLY A 350 5.88 13.44 -5.82
C GLY A 350 6.60 12.31 -6.54
N LYS A 351 7.54 12.61 -7.45
CA LYS A 351 8.31 11.60 -8.18
C LYS A 351 9.21 10.74 -7.27
N PRO A 352 10.14 11.32 -6.47
CA PRO A 352 10.98 10.51 -5.57
C PRO A 352 10.17 9.79 -4.51
N LEU A 353 9.13 10.43 -3.96
CA LEU A 353 8.29 9.79 -2.96
C LEU A 353 7.54 8.59 -3.56
N GLY A 354 7.03 8.73 -4.77
CA GLY A 354 6.39 7.63 -5.51
C GLY A 354 7.35 6.46 -5.75
N LEU A 355 8.59 6.76 -6.16
CA LEU A 355 9.63 5.74 -6.34
C LEU A 355 10.00 5.05 -5.02
N ALA A 356 10.27 5.83 -3.97
CA ALA A 356 10.58 5.33 -2.63
C ALA A 356 9.45 4.46 -2.08
N LEU A 357 8.20 4.90 -2.22
CA LEU A 357 7.02 4.16 -1.80
C LEU A 357 6.91 2.85 -2.60
N GLY A 358 7.08 2.89 -3.93
CA GLY A 358 7.07 1.69 -4.77
C GLY A 358 8.10 0.65 -4.34
N LEU A 359 9.33 1.09 -4.05
CA LEU A 359 10.40 0.21 -3.54
C LEU A 359 10.09 -0.35 -2.15
N CYS A 360 9.58 0.48 -1.24
CA CYS A 360 9.13 0.03 0.09
C CYS A 360 8.03 -1.04 -0.03
N LEU A 361 7.04 -0.81 -0.90
CA LEU A 361 5.94 -1.74 -1.15
C LEU A 361 6.42 -3.05 -1.79
N LEU A 362 7.43 -3.00 -2.67
CA LEU A 362 8.10 -4.17 -3.22
C LEU A 362 8.73 -5.01 -2.11
N ILE A 363 9.54 -4.39 -1.25
CA ILE A 363 10.20 -5.08 -0.12
C ILE A 363 9.15 -5.68 0.82
N LEU A 364 8.13 -4.90 1.20
CA LEU A 364 7.04 -5.36 2.06
C LEU A 364 6.26 -6.52 1.43
N GLY A 365 6.00 -6.46 0.13
CA GLY A 365 5.33 -7.52 -0.60
C GLY A 365 6.14 -8.82 -0.60
N VAL A 366 7.44 -8.75 -0.90
CA VAL A 366 8.35 -9.91 -0.87
C VAL A 366 8.43 -10.50 0.54
N VAL A 367 8.66 -9.66 1.55
CA VAL A 367 8.73 -10.10 2.96
C VAL A 367 7.41 -10.74 3.41
N GLY A 368 6.29 -10.18 2.96
CA GLY A 368 4.98 -10.74 3.23
C GLY A 368 4.73 -12.10 2.59
N TRP A 369 5.19 -12.30 1.35
CA TRP A 369 5.19 -13.62 0.70
C TRP A 369 6.10 -14.61 1.42
N ILE A 370 7.30 -14.19 1.81
CA ILE A 370 8.21 -15.01 2.61
C ILE A 370 7.53 -15.41 3.91
N ARG A 371 6.89 -14.47 4.61
CA ARG A 371 6.13 -14.74 5.84
C ARG A 371 4.92 -15.64 5.62
N HIS A 372 4.30 -15.59 4.45
CA HIS A 372 3.14 -16.42 4.12
C HIS A 372 3.54 -17.89 3.92
N PHE A 373 4.61 -18.12 3.15
CA PHE A 373 5.08 -19.46 2.80
C PHE A 373 6.02 -20.07 3.86
N PHE A 374 6.79 -19.23 4.54
CA PHE A 374 7.83 -19.63 5.49
C PHE A 374 7.62 -18.99 6.87
N SER A 375 7.94 -19.74 7.92
CA SER A 375 8.01 -19.24 9.29
C SER A 375 9.29 -18.42 9.49
N ALA A 376 9.38 -17.27 8.81
CA ALA A 376 10.50 -16.37 9.02
C ALA A 376 10.40 -15.76 10.44
N PRO A 377 11.45 -15.84 11.27
CA PRO A 377 11.44 -15.24 12.59
C PRO A 377 11.17 -13.73 12.49
N ALA A 378 10.11 -13.28 13.16
CA ALA A 378 9.67 -11.89 13.08
C ALA A 378 10.74 -10.88 13.52
N PHE A 379 11.66 -11.30 14.41
CA PHE A 379 12.72 -10.46 14.94
C PHE A 379 13.79 -10.09 13.89
N LEU A 380 13.98 -10.91 12.84
CA LEU A 380 14.89 -10.61 11.73
C LEU A 380 14.18 -9.89 10.58
N ALA A 381 12.95 -10.29 10.28
CA ALA A 381 12.20 -9.73 9.15
C ALA A 381 11.96 -8.22 9.30
N VAL A 382 11.58 -7.76 10.50
CA VAL A 382 11.26 -6.34 10.75
C VAL A 382 12.49 -5.42 10.57
N PRO A 383 13.62 -5.59 11.29
CA PRO A 383 14.75 -4.68 11.17
C PRO A 383 15.35 -4.69 9.77
N VAL A 384 15.41 -5.85 9.10
CA VAL A 384 15.89 -5.94 7.71
C VAL A 384 14.95 -5.18 6.77
N THR A 385 13.63 -5.36 6.88
CA THR A 385 12.66 -4.63 6.05
C THR A 385 12.79 -3.12 6.28
N VAL A 386 12.85 -2.67 7.54
CA VAL A 386 12.99 -1.25 7.87
C VAL A 386 14.29 -0.68 7.31
N THR A 387 15.41 -1.39 7.50
CA THR A 387 16.72 -0.96 7.00
C THR A 387 16.71 -0.83 5.48
N LEU A 388 16.18 -1.84 4.76
CA LEU A 388 16.06 -1.79 3.30
C LEU A 388 15.15 -0.63 2.86
N CYS A 389 13.97 -0.45 3.48
CA CYS A 389 13.08 0.66 3.15
C CYS A 389 13.77 2.02 3.33
N VAL A 390 14.53 2.21 4.41
CA VAL A 390 15.29 3.45 4.65
C VAL A 390 16.37 3.65 3.59
N VAL A 391 17.18 2.64 3.31
CA VAL A 391 18.23 2.72 2.29
C VAL A 391 17.65 3.08 0.92
N TYR A 392 16.60 2.39 0.48
CA TYR A 392 15.98 2.67 -0.83
C TYR A 392 15.27 4.01 -0.88
N ALA A 393 14.67 4.47 0.23
CA ALA A 393 14.10 5.81 0.31
C ALA A 393 15.17 6.89 0.16
N LEU A 394 16.32 6.73 0.84
CA LEU A 394 17.46 7.64 0.69
C LEU A 394 18.03 7.63 -0.73
N THR A 395 18.17 6.45 -1.34
CA THR A 395 18.60 6.34 -2.74
C THR A 395 17.65 7.09 -3.68
N ALA A 396 16.33 6.99 -3.47
CA ALA A 396 15.35 7.73 -4.28
C ALA A 396 15.49 9.26 -4.14
N VAL A 397 15.84 9.76 -2.94
CA VAL A 397 16.11 11.18 -2.71
C VAL A 397 17.38 11.63 -3.44
N VAL A 398 18.47 10.85 -3.35
CA VAL A 398 19.73 11.14 -4.07
C VAL A 398 19.51 11.17 -5.58
N LEU A 399 18.83 10.16 -6.13
CA LEU A 399 18.52 10.11 -7.57
C LEU A 399 17.65 11.30 -8.03
N ALA A 400 16.74 11.79 -7.18
CA ALA A 400 15.96 12.97 -7.51
C ALA A 400 16.78 14.26 -7.45
N ALA A 401 17.74 14.38 -6.53
CA ALA A 401 18.67 15.50 -6.48
C ALA A 401 19.60 15.52 -7.70
N GLU A 402 20.14 14.36 -8.11
CA GLU A 402 20.90 14.21 -9.35
C GLU A 402 20.06 14.54 -10.58
N GLY A 403 18.80 14.07 -10.62
CA GLY A 403 17.86 14.40 -11.69
C GLY A 403 17.53 15.89 -11.77
N ALA A 404 17.48 16.59 -10.63
CA ALA A 404 17.36 18.04 -10.59
C ALA A 404 18.60 18.72 -11.19
N GLY A 405 19.80 18.24 -10.85
CA GLY A 405 21.05 18.71 -11.41
C GLY A 405 21.12 18.55 -12.94
N ALA A 406 20.77 17.36 -13.44
CA ALA A 406 20.72 17.08 -14.87
C ALA A 406 19.70 17.96 -15.61
N ALA A 407 18.52 18.19 -15.00
CA ALA A 407 17.51 19.10 -15.55
C ALA A 407 18.00 20.56 -15.58
N ALA A 408 18.77 21.00 -14.59
CA ALA A 408 19.37 22.32 -14.57
C ALA A 408 20.45 22.47 -15.65
N GLU A 409 21.32 21.47 -15.84
CA GLU A 409 22.30 21.46 -16.93
C GLU A 409 21.65 21.50 -18.31
N GLN A 410 20.57 20.74 -18.50
CA GLN A 410 19.77 20.81 -19.73
C GLN A 410 19.18 22.21 -19.94
N ALA A 411 18.65 22.83 -18.88
CA ALA A 411 18.14 24.20 -18.96
C ALA A 411 19.23 25.23 -19.28
N LYS A 412 20.44 25.08 -18.73
CA LYS A 412 21.60 25.91 -19.11
C LYS A 412 21.97 25.72 -20.57
N ALA A 413 21.96 24.48 -21.06
CA ALA A 413 22.23 24.17 -22.46
C ALA A 413 21.16 24.75 -23.40
N ASP A 414 19.88 24.67 -23.04
CA ASP A 414 18.79 25.27 -23.80
C ASP A 414 18.91 26.80 -23.87
N PHE A 415 19.23 27.44 -22.75
CA PHE A 415 19.48 28.88 -22.71
C PHE A 415 20.66 29.29 -23.59
N ARG A 416 21.80 28.57 -23.50
CA ARG A 416 22.97 28.82 -24.37
C ARG A 416 22.66 28.65 -25.85
N ALA A 417 21.69 27.80 -26.19
CA ALA A 417 21.20 27.62 -27.54
C ALA A 417 20.13 28.64 -27.96
N GLY A 418 19.85 29.67 -27.13
CA GLY A 418 18.85 30.70 -27.40
C GLY A 418 17.40 30.22 -27.25
N ARG A 419 17.16 29.05 -26.63
CA ARG A 419 15.82 28.52 -26.37
C ARG A 419 15.41 28.80 -24.94
N THR A 420 14.15 29.17 -24.73
CA THR A 420 13.58 29.28 -23.39
C THR A 420 13.55 27.91 -22.74
N PRO A 421 14.20 27.71 -21.58
CA PRO A 421 14.20 26.43 -20.91
C PRO A 421 12.79 26.02 -20.46
N ALA A 422 12.53 24.72 -20.32
CA ALA A 422 11.26 24.22 -19.81
C ALA A 422 11.07 24.61 -18.33
N SER A 423 9.81 24.76 -17.89
CA SER A 423 9.51 24.98 -16.48
C SER A 423 9.86 23.75 -15.65
N TYR A 424 10.34 23.97 -14.42
CA TYR A 424 10.74 22.92 -13.51
C TYR A 424 9.97 23.05 -12.19
N PHE A 425 8.90 22.26 -12.04
CA PHE A 425 8.04 22.23 -10.86
C PHE A 425 7.70 23.62 -10.30
N GLY A 426 7.05 24.45 -11.12
CA GLY A 426 6.64 25.81 -10.76
C GLY A 426 7.74 26.87 -10.80
N LEU A 427 8.97 26.49 -11.12
CA LEU A 427 10.04 27.43 -11.51
C LEU A 427 9.90 27.70 -13.01
N HIS A 428 9.69 28.96 -13.36
CA HIS A 428 9.50 29.39 -14.75
C HIS A 428 10.73 30.18 -15.20
N PRO A 429 11.71 29.53 -15.84
CA PRO A 429 12.83 30.23 -16.43
C PRO A 429 12.33 31.15 -17.55
N SER A 430 12.82 32.38 -17.54
CA SER A 430 12.46 33.39 -18.52
C SER A 430 13.71 34.12 -19.00
N ILE A 431 13.86 34.23 -20.31
CA ILE A 431 14.96 34.96 -20.94
C ILE A 431 14.57 36.43 -20.92
N MET A 432 15.42 37.28 -20.33
CA MET A 432 15.16 38.69 -20.09
C MET A 432 16.38 39.52 -20.47
N CYS A 433 16.16 40.74 -20.94
CA CYS A 433 17.16 41.79 -21.06
C CYS A 433 17.09 42.71 -19.86
N VAL A 434 18.25 43.13 -19.33
CA VAL A 434 18.32 44.04 -18.18
C VAL A 434 18.60 45.46 -18.65
N ARG A 435 17.75 46.41 -18.21
CA ARG A 435 17.92 47.84 -18.46
C ARG A 435 18.01 48.60 -17.14
N PRO A 436 19.11 49.32 -16.84
CA PRO A 436 19.16 50.20 -15.67
C PRO A 436 18.07 51.27 -15.74
N THR A 437 17.39 51.55 -14.62
CA THR A 437 16.30 52.54 -14.56
C THR A 437 16.77 53.97 -14.33
N GLY A 438 18.03 54.17 -13.89
CA GLY A 438 18.61 55.49 -13.60
C GLY A 438 20.01 55.69 -14.18
N GLU A 439 20.52 56.92 -14.09
CA GLU A 439 21.86 57.32 -14.56
C GLU A 439 22.99 56.98 -13.57
N GLY A 440 22.64 56.52 -12.36
CA GLY A 440 23.59 56.15 -11.30
C GLY A 440 24.08 54.69 -11.38
N PRO A 441 25.13 54.34 -10.62
CA PRO A 441 25.61 52.96 -10.54
C PRO A 441 24.54 52.06 -9.91
N VAL A 442 24.16 50.99 -10.60
CA VAL A 442 23.24 49.96 -10.11
C VAL A 442 23.89 49.23 -8.93
N ALA A 443 23.19 49.06 -7.82
CA ALA A 443 23.66 48.22 -6.73
C ALA A 443 23.55 46.75 -7.14
N VAL A 444 24.70 46.08 -7.31
CA VAL A 444 24.76 44.68 -7.74
C VAL A 444 25.67 43.87 -6.83
N GLU A 445 25.20 42.70 -6.42
CA GLU A 445 26.03 41.67 -5.82
C GLU A 445 26.63 40.79 -6.92
N ASN A 446 27.93 40.48 -6.80
CA ASN A 446 28.70 39.65 -7.73
C ASN A 446 28.96 40.27 -9.12
N GLY A 447 29.22 41.59 -9.17
CA GLY A 447 29.81 42.31 -10.32
C GLY A 447 28.79 43.10 -11.17
N PRO A 448 29.15 43.66 -12.35
CA PRO A 448 28.27 44.55 -13.10
C PRO A 448 27.06 43.82 -13.74
N VAL A 449 26.00 44.59 -14.04
CA VAL A 449 24.83 44.13 -14.80
C VAL A 449 25.17 44.08 -16.30
N PRO A 450 24.97 42.95 -17.00
CA PRO A 450 25.08 42.89 -18.45
C PRO A 450 23.87 43.58 -19.09
N THR A 451 24.10 44.57 -19.95
CA THR A 451 23.03 45.32 -20.66
C THR A 451 22.93 44.97 -22.14
N ASP A 452 23.93 44.27 -22.67
CA ASP A 452 24.14 43.96 -24.08
C ASP A 452 23.66 42.56 -24.49
N ARG A 453 23.38 41.69 -23.52
CA ARG A 453 23.03 40.28 -23.75
C ARG A 453 21.92 39.77 -22.82
N PRO A 454 21.17 38.75 -23.25
CA PRO A 454 20.09 38.20 -22.44
C PRO A 454 20.62 37.46 -21.22
N VAL A 455 19.83 37.48 -20.15
CA VAL A 455 20.05 36.75 -18.90
C VAL A 455 18.85 35.87 -18.59
N LEU A 456 19.06 34.85 -17.76
CA LEU A 456 18.00 33.98 -17.28
C LEU A 456 17.49 34.47 -15.92
N SER A 457 16.18 34.69 -15.82
CA SER A 457 15.48 34.99 -14.57
C SER A 457 14.45 33.93 -14.24
N PHE A 458 14.34 33.58 -12.97
CA PHE A 458 13.27 32.71 -12.45
C PHE A 458 12.15 33.50 -11.76
N GLY A 459 12.12 34.83 -11.97
CA GLY A 459 11.27 35.76 -11.24
C GLY A 459 11.98 36.37 -10.03
N ALA A 460 11.23 37.14 -9.24
CA ALA A 460 11.76 37.85 -8.07
C ALA A 460 10.83 37.66 -6.86
N SER A 461 11.39 37.35 -5.70
CA SER A 461 10.67 37.44 -4.42
C SER A 461 11.41 38.36 -3.44
N GLY A 462 11.24 39.67 -3.59
CA GLY A 462 11.80 40.63 -2.62
C GLY A 462 12.27 41.93 -3.26
N THR A 463 13.28 42.52 -2.62
CA THR A 463 13.98 43.73 -3.08
C THR A 463 15.07 43.40 -4.10
N TRP A 464 15.61 42.19 -4.07
CA TRP A 464 16.64 41.73 -5.00
C TRP A 464 16.06 40.81 -6.07
N ILE A 465 16.63 40.88 -7.27
CA ILE A 465 16.37 39.95 -8.36
C ILE A 465 17.67 39.21 -8.66
N TRP A 466 17.62 37.90 -8.56
CA TRP A 466 18.72 37.02 -8.94
C TRP A 466 18.63 36.64 -10.41
N LEU A 467 19.74 36.83 -11.12
CA LEU A 467 19.86 36.65 -12.56
C LEU A 467 21.09 35.79 -12.86
N TRP A 468 20.98 34.95 -13.90
CA TRP A 468 22.07 34.08 -14.34
C TRP A 468 22.52 34.46 -15.75
N ASP A 469 23.84 34.66 -15.93
CA ASP A 469 24.48 35.01 -17.19
C ASP A 469 25.41 33.87 -17.65
N ALA A 470 25.15 33.35 -18.85
CA ALA A 470 25.91 32.24 -19.42
C ALA A 470 27.34 32.63 -19.87
N GLN A 471 27.56 33.91 -20.22
CA GLN A 471 28.84 34.43 -20.74
C GLN A 471 29.70 35.06 -19.65
N ARG A 472 29.22 35.10 -18.40
CA ARG A 472 30.02 35.57 -17.28
C ARG A 472 31.12 34.54 -16.99
N ASP A 473 32.36 34.93 -17.25
CA ASP A 473 33.52 34.15 -16.85
C ASP A 473 33.58 34.13 -15.32
N GLY A 474 33.40 32.94 -14.77
CA GLY A 474 33.69 32.66 -13.38
C GLY A 474 34.40 31.32 -13.32
N ASP A 475 35.49 31.27 -12.55
CA ASP A 475 36.07 30.00 -12.12
C ASP A 475 34.99 29.14 -11.43
N ALA A 476 35.27 27.85 -11.18
CA ALA A 476 34.35 26.96 -10.46
C ALA A 476 33.86 27.51 -9.09
N THR A 477 34.50 28.57 -8.59
CA THR A 477 34.21 29.29 -7.34
C THR A 477 33.73 30.74 -7.53
N THR A 478 33.56 31.24 -8.77
CA THR A 478 33.12 32.63 -9.06
C THR A 478 31.78 32.65 -9.80
N TRP A 479 30.88 33.51 -9.34
CA TRP A 479 29.45 33.41 -9.61
C TRP A 479 29.09 33.81 -11.05
N ARG A 480 28.50 32.88 -11.82
CA ARG A 480 27.74 33.17 -13.06
C ARG A 480 26.40 33.88 -12.79
N THR A 481 26.18 34.21 -11.52
CA THR A 481 24.91 34.65 -10.95
C THR A 481 25.15 35.96 -10.24
N PHE A 482 24.22 36.88 -10.38
CA PHE A 482 24.29 38.18 -9.74
C PHE A 482 22.92 38.60 -9.24
N ALA A 483 22.90 39.42 -8.21
CA ALA A 483 21.68 39.99 -7.67
C ALA A 483 21.70 41.50 -7.91
N ALA A 484 20.63 42.04 -8.48
CA ALA A 484 20.44 43.48 -8.62
C ALA A 484 19.17 43.91 -7.90
N ARG A 485 19.14 45.12 -7.36
CA ARG A 485 17.93 45.66 -6.74
C ARG A 485 16.85 45.86 -7.78
N ARG A 486 15.63 45.44 -7.47
CA ARG A 486 14.49 45.49 -8.38
C ARG A 486 14.13 46.91 -8.80
N GLU A 487 14.33 47.90 -7.94
CA GLU A 487 14.10 49.32 -8.25
C GLU A 487 15.14 49.91 -9.24
N ASP A 488 16.34 49.33 -9.31
CA ASP A 488 17.46 49.86 -10.10
C ASP A 488 17.50 49.25 -11.52
N ILE A 489 16.72 48.20 -11.79
CA ILE A 489 16.69 47.51 -13.08
C ILE A 489 15.27 47.21 -13.56
N GLN A 490 15.06 47.38 -14.86
CA GLN A 490 13.88 46.94 -15.59
C GLN A 490 14.22 45.69 -16.40
N LEU A 491 13.41 44.64 -16.23
CA LEU A 491 13.50 43.43 -17.05
C LEU A 491 12.51 43.52 -18.20
N THR A 492 13.00 43.36 -19.42
CA THR A 492 12.18 43.34 -20.65
C THR A 492 12.41 42.04 -21.41
N ALA A 493 11.36 41.47 -21.99
CA ALA A 493 11.51 40.31 -22.88
C ALA A 493 12.38 40.69 -24.09
N PRO A 494 13.32 39.82 -24.53
CA PRO A 494 14.17 40.10 -25.69
C PRO A 494 13.33 40.19 -26.96
N THR A 495 13.45 41.30 -27.69
CA THR A 495 12.88 41.50 -29.04
C THR A 495 13.81 41.02 -30.15
N THR A 496 15.11 40.93 -29.85
CA THR A 496 16.19 40.44 -30.70
C THR A 496 17.08 39.48 -29.89
N PRO A 497 17.87 38.59 -30.52
CA PRO A 497 18.81 37.72 -29.80
C PRO A 497 19.85 38.51 -28.98
N ASP A 498 20.15 39.74 -29.40
CA ASP A 498 20.94 40.70 -28.66
C ASP A 498 20.02 41.67 -27.90
N CYS A 499 20.41 42.06 -26.68
CA CYS A 499 19.69 43.08 -25.91
C CYS A 499 20.07 44.47 -26.42
N ALA A 500 19.74 44.75 -27.68
CA ALA A 500 19.98 46.04 -28.29
C ALA A 500 19.19 47.13 -27.55
N ARG A 501 19.86 48.28 -27.35
CA ARG A 501 19.30 49.43 -26.63
C ARG A 501 18.01 49.93 -27.26
#